data_AF-A0AAU9RAX7-F1
#
_entry.id   AF-A0AAU9RAX7-F1
#
_cell.length_a   1.000
_cell.length_b   1.000
_cell.length_c   1.000
_cell.angle_alpha   90.00
_cell.angle_beta   90.00
_cell.angle_gamma   90.00
#
_symmetry.space_group_name_H-M   'P 1'
#
loop_
_entity.id
_entity.type
_entity.pdbx_description
1 polymer ?
#
loop_
_entity_poly.entity_id
_entity_poly.type
_entity_poly.pdbx_seq_one_letter_code
_entity_poly.pdbx_strand_id
1 'polypeptide(L)'
;MDIDRVLMKNVLEFYVEIGMGEMKIYKEDFESFFLEDTTSYYSCKASRWIQEDSFSDYTLKAEECIKKEKESVTNYLHSSSVPKLVKVVEHALLVVRGSQLLEKKHSEFSEIVQKLITDADGEDTATKVQALLRNIIEMHDKYMVYVTGSFQNQNLIYNTFKEAFESFCIKTTSGSYSRAELLATFCDRIILKNWGSEELSDEGVEKVVKFLACISGEWDLFSELYGKKLARRLLSNRGANDDHERSILTKLKQQFGGSFTFKMEGMLKDMILSRENQNSFNEYVANNAKPGIGLTVTLLTTGFWPSYKTFDINLPSEMVKCVEGFKDFYETKTRSRKLTWIHSLGTCHIIGKFDQKPIELIVSTHQAALLLLFNTRDKLSYTDIQSQLNLSHEDLVWLLHSLSCAKYKILIKKQGTKTFQD
;
A
#
# COMPACT_ATOMS: atom_id res chain seq x y z
N MET A 1 6.09 54.78 -9.56
CA MET A 1 6.94 55.71 -8.78
C MET A 1 8.31 55.08 -8.71
N ASP A 2 9.30 55.70 -9.36
CA ASP A 2 10.69 55.30 -9.13
C ASP A 2 11.10 55.75 -7.74
N ILE A 3 11.44 54.80 -6.88
CA ILE A 3 11.98 55.06 -5.56
C ILE A 3 13.42 55.53 -5.74
N ASP A 4 13.77 56.69 -5.18
CA ASP A 4 15.16 57.15 -5.12
C ASP A 4 15.95 56.26 -4.15
N ARG A 5 16.63 55.27 -4.72
CA ARG A 5 17.37 54.25 -3.99
C ARG A 5 18.57 54.83 -3.24
N VAL A 6 19.15 55.92 -3.75
CA VAL A 6 20.30 56.59 -3.13
C VAL A 6 19.84 57.33 -1.89
N LEU A 7 18.72 58.06 -1.99
CA LEU A 7 18.12 58.73 -0.84
C LEU A 7 17.74 57.74 0.26
N MET A 8 17.07 56.64 -0.11
CA MET A 8 16.69 55.59 0.86
C MET A 8 17.91 54.99 1.56
N LYS A 9 18.98 54.70 0.82
CA LYS A 9 20.21 54.16 1.41
C LYS A 9 20.82 55.14 2.42
N ASN A 10 20.90 56.42 2.07
CA ASN A 10 21.46 57.46 2.96
C ASN A 10 20.62 57.63 4.24
N VAL A 11 19.28 57.60 4.12
CA VAL A 11 18.39 57.67 5.29
C VAL A 11 18.56 56.45 6.20
N LEU A 12 18.77 55.26 5.63
CA LEU A 12 18.97 54.03 6.40
C LEU A 12 20.35 53.96 7.05
N GLU A 13 21.39 54.48 6.39
CA GLU A 13 22.73 54.65 6.97
C GLU A 13 22.70 55.62 8.16
N PHE A 14 21.90 56.70 8.09
CA PHE A 14 21.71 57.62 9.20
C PHE A 14 21.16 56.94 10.47
N TYR A 15 20.22 56.00 10.34
CA TYR A 15 19.74 55.21 11.50
C TYR A 15 20.83 54.34 12.14
N VAL A 16 21.81 53.89 11.36
CA VAL A 16 22.97 53.13 11.86
C VAL A 16 23.99 54.07 12.50
N GLU A 17 24.20 55.26 11.93
CA GLU A 17 25.10 56.29 12.46
C GLU A 17 24.60 56.90 13.79
N ILE A 18 23.30 57.18 13.94
CA ILE A 18 22.71 57.64 15.21
C ILE A 18 22.90 56.59 16.31
N GLY A 19 22.88 55.31 15.93
CA GLY A 19 23.16 54.20 16.83
C GLY A 19 24.64 54.08 17.25
N MET A 20 25.50 55.03 16.90
CA MET A 20 26.96 54.94 17.09
C MET A 20 27.56 53.67 16.44
N GLY A 21 26.97 53.21 15.32
CA GLY A 21 27.35 51.96 14.66
C GLY A 21 26.69 50.70 15.26
N GLU A 22 25.91 50.81 16.32
CA GLU A 22 25.07 49.73 16.82
C GLU A 22 23.76 49.64 16.03
N MET A 23 23.42 48.42 15.59
CA MET A 23 22.21 48.16 14.79
C MET A 23 20.90 48.27 15.60
N LYS A 24 20.94 48.72 16.85
CA LYS A 24 19.79 48.69 17.75
C LYS A 24 18.69 49.65 17.29
N ILE A 25 19.05 50.90 17.02
CA ILE A 25 18.11 51.94 16.55
C ILE A 25 17.53 51.57 15.18
N TYR A 26 18.38 51.11 14.26
CA TYR A 26 17.93 50.59 12.97
C TYR A 26 16.91 49.45 13.10
N LYS A 27 17.10 48.53 14.05
CA LYS A 27 16.20 47.38 14.25
C LYS A 27 14.88 47.77 14.91
N GLU A 28 14.94 48.58 15.95
CA GLU A 28 13.78 48.96 16.78
C GLU A 28 12.91 50.01 16.05
N ASP A 29 13.53 51.03 15.45
CA ASP A 29 12.80 52.19 14.92
C ASP A 29 12.49 52.09 13.42
N PHE A 30 13.12 51.14 12.71
CA PHE A 30 12.88 50.94 11.28
C PHE A 30 12.59 49.48 10.89
N GLU A 31 13.50 48.54 11.15
CA GLU A 31 13.38 47.15 10.64
C GLU A 31 12.11 46.47 11.13
N SER A 32 11.74 46.66 12.40
CA SER A 32 10.53 46.06 12.98
C SER A 32 9.26 46.54 12.28
N PHE A 33 9.07 47.86 12.17
CA PHE A 33 7.91 48.46 11.51
C PHE A 33 7.86 48.12 10.02
N PHE A 34 9.01 48.15 9.34
CA PHE A 34 9.11 47.79 7.93
C PHE A 34 8.69 46.33 7.67
N LEU A 35 9.12 45.39 8.52
CA LEU A 35 8.72 43.99 8.40
C LEU A 35 7.23 43.78 8.71
N GLU A 36 6.67 44.51 9.67
CA GLU A 36 5.24 44.44 10.02
C GLU A 36 4.34 44.98 8.88
N ASP A 37 4.69 46.14 8.32
CA ASP A 37 3.99 46.71 7.17
C ASP A 37 4.09 45.81 5.93
N THR A 38 5.28 45.24 5.69
CA THR A 38 5.48 44.29 4.59
C THR A 38 4.63 43.03 4.78
N THR A 39 4.54 42.51 6.01
CA THR A 39 3.67 41.36 6.33
C THR A 39 2.22 41.68 6.00
N SER A 40 1.74 42.85 6.42
CA SER A 40 0.36 43.29 6.20
C SER A 40 0.05 43.48 4.71
N TYR A 41 0.95 44.12 3.97
CA TYR A 41 0.83 44.33 2.54
C TYR A 41 0.70 43.00 1.77
N TYR A 42 1.64 42.07 1.98
CA TYR A 42 1.63 40.79 1.28
C TYR A 42 0.49 39.88 1.75
N SER A 43 0.05 39.96 3.01
CA SER A 43 -1.13 39.22 3.50
C SER A 43 -2.42 39.67 2.82
N CYS A 44 -2.61 40.97 2.62
CA CYS A 44 -3.74 41.52 1.87
C CYS A 44 -3.67 41.12 0.40
N LYS A 45 -2.49 41.24 -0.21
CA LYS A 45 -2.26 40.87 -1.62
C LYS A 45 -2.55 39.39 -1.87
N ALA A 46 -2.08 38.52 -1.00
CA ALA A 46 -2.34 37.08 -1.03
C ALA A 46 -3.84 36.77 -0.92
N SER A 47 -4.55 37.43 0.02
CA SER A 47 -6.00 37.24 0.19
C SER A 47 -6.78 37.50 -1.09
N ARG A 48 -6.40 38.56 -1.82
CA ARG A 48 -7.01 38.93 -3.09
C ARG A 48 -6.69 37.93 -4.19
N TRP A 49 -5.41 37.58 -4.35
CA TRP A 49 -4.98 36.63 -5.38
C TRP A 49 -5.59 35.24 -5.21
N ILE A 50 -5.81 34.76 -3.99
CA ILE A 50 -6.47 33.46 -3.76
C ILE A 50 -7.90 33.44 -4.30
N GLN A 51 -8.60 34.57 -4.26
CA GLN A 51 -9.96 34.67 -4.79
C GLN A 51 -9.96 34.81 -6.31
N GLU A 52 -9.12 35.70 -6.84
CA GLU A 52 -9.13 36.10 -8.26
C GLU A 52 -8.34 35.16 -9.18
N ASP A 53 -7.23 34.59 -8.71
CA ASP A 53 -6.27 33.89 -9.57
C ASP A 53 -6.43 32.36 -9.51
N SER A 54 -6.00 31.69 -10.59
CA SER A 54 -5.78 30.24 -10.55
C SER A 54 -4.59 29.91 -9.64
N PHE A 55 -4.53 28.69 -9.13
CA PHE A 55 -3.37 28.24 -8.32
C PHE A 55 -2.04 28.44 -9.04
N SER A 56 -1.99 28.16 -10.35
CA SER A 56 -0.77 28.29 -11.14
C SER A 56 -0.33 29.75 -11.22
N ASP A 57 -1.27 30.65 -11.49
CA ASP A 57 -1.00 32.09 -11.60
C ASP A 57 -0.61 32.68 -10.25
N TYR A 58 -1.27 32.26 -9.17
CA TYR A 58 -0.91 32.63 -7.80
C TYR A 58 0.54 32.25 -7.47
N THR A 59 0.90 31.00 -7.76
CA THR A 59 2.22 30.44 -7.44
C THR A 59 3.32 31.20 -8.19
N LEU A 60 3.11 31.48 -9.48
CA LEU A 60 4.03 32.28 -10.29
C LEU A 60 4.16 33.72 -9.78
N LYS A 61 3.05 34.37 -9.43
CA LYS A 61 3.06 35.74 -8.87
C LYS A 61 3.78 35.80 -7.53
N ALA A 62 3.59 34.79 -6.68
CA ALA A 62 4.25 34.69 -5.38
C ALA A 62 5.78 34.50 -5.55
N GLU A 63 6.20 33.59 -6.43
CA GLU A 63 7.61 33.35 -6.75
C GLU A 63 8.29 34.61 -7.32
N GLU A 64 7.63 35.31 -8.26
CA GLU A 64 8.14 36.54 -8.84
C GLU A 64 8.28 37.66 -7.80
N CYS A 65 7.34 37.75 -6.84
CA CYS A 65 7.43 38.73 -5.74
C CYS A 65 8.60 38.42 -4.81
N ILE A 66 8.76 37.16 -4.40
CA ILE A 66 9.88 36.75 -3.53
C ILE A 66 11.22 37.03 -4.22
N LYS A 67 11.32 36.76 -5.53
CA LYS A 67 12.52 37.06 -6.33
C LYS A 67 12.77 38.57 -6.41
N LYS A 68 11.75 39.37 -6.71
CA LYS A 68 11.85 40.84 -6.78
C LYS A 68 12.24 41.45 -5.45
N GLU A 69 11.72 40.94 -4.35
CA GLU A 69 12.08 41.43 -3.00
C GLU A 69 13.53 41.08 -2.67
N LYS A 70 13.98 39.88 -3.03
CA LYS A 70 15.38 39.47 -2.88
C LYS A 70 16.36 40.33 -3.70
N GLU A 71 15.95 40.78 -4.90
CA GLU A 71 16.79 41.57 -5.82
C GLU A 71 16.72 43.08 -5.57
N SER A 72 15.56 43.61 -5.20
CA SER A 72 15.35 45.06 -5.04
C SER A 72 15.99 45.59 -3.77
N VAL A 73 15.98 44.78 -2.72
CA VAL A 73 16.24 45.20 -1.35
C VAL A 73 17.73 45.24 -1.02
N THR A 74 18.54 44.51 -1.77
CA THR A 74 20.01 44.51 -1.70
C THR A 74 20.62 45.88 -1.98
N ASN A 75 19.88 46.79 -2.62
CA ASN A 75 20.39 48.09 -3.06
C ASN A 75 20.22 49.21 -2.02
N TYR A 76 19.38 49.03 -1.00
CA TYR A 76 19.10 50.08 -0.02
C TYR A 76 18.91 49.60 1.42
N LEU A 77 18.52 48.34 1.68
CA LEU A 77 18.46 47.80 3.04
C LEU A 77 19.77 47.18 3.50
N HIS A 78 19.96 47.10 4.81
CA HIS A 78 21.12 46.46 5.40
C HIS A 78 21.12 44.95 5.09
N SER A 79 22.31 44.38 4.89
CA SER A 79 22.49 42.97 4.51
C SER A 79 21.85 41.97 5.48
N SER A 80 21.74 42.33 6.77
CA SER A 80 21.08 41.51 7.81
C SER A 80 19.56 41.43 7.69
N SER A 81 18.95 42.38 6.98
CA SER A 81 17.48 42.52 6.88
C SER A 81 16.91 41.76 5.70
N VAL A 82 17.72 41.55 4.65
CA VAL A 82 17.34 40.78 3.45
C VAL A 82 16.83 39.38 3.79
N PRO A 83 17.52 38.55 4.62
CA PRO A 83 17.04 37.22 4.95
C PRO A 83 15.74 37.23 5.76
N LYS A 84 15.55 38.23 6.63
CA LYS A 84 14.34 38.36 7.46
C LYS A 84 13.14 38.78 6.63
N LEU A 85 13.34 39.71 5.71
CA LEU A 85 12.32 40.18 4.78
C LEU A 85 11.81 39.05 3.89
N VAL A 86 12.73 38.32 3.25
CA VAL A 86 12.37 37.17 2.41
C VAL A 86 11.54 36.17 3.21
N LYS A 87 11.95 35.85 4.44
CA LYS A 87 11.22 34.93 5.32
C LYS A 87 9.80 35.43 5.66
N VAL A 88 9.64 36.73 5.89
CA VAL A 88 8.33 37.36 6.18
C VAL A 88 7.41 37.29 4.96
N VAL A 89 7.92 37.63 3.77
CA VAL A 89 7.15 37.58 2.52
C VAL A 89 6.75 36.15 2.16
N GLU A 90 7.68 35.21 2.29
CA GLU A 90 7.40 33.77 2.12
C GLU A 90 6.32 33.29 3.09
N HIS A 91 6.40 33.69 4.37
CA HIS A 91 5.42 33.31 5.37
C HIS A 91 4.01 33.86 5.04
N ALA A 92 3.92 35.15 4.67
CA ALA A 92 2.65 35.80 4.36
C ALA A 92 1.99 35.24 3.08
N LEU A 93 2.79 34.97 2.04
CA LEU A 93 2.29 34.49 0.74
C LEU A 93 2.03 32.98 0.70
N LEU A 94 2.83 32.16 1.39
CA LEU A 94 2.82 30.71 1.17
C LEU A 94 2.38 29.95 2.41
N VAL A 95 2.83 30.35 3.60
CA VAL A 95 2.57 29.60 4.84
C VAL A 95 1.18 29.89 5.38
N VAL A 96 0.84 31.17 5.57
CA VAL A 96 -0.47 31.61 6.08
C VAL A 96 -1.61 31.16 5.17
N ARG A 97 -1.31 30.97 3.88
CA ARG A 97 -2.30 30.67 2.84
C ARG A 97 -2.23 29.26 2.29
N GLY A 98 -1.32 28.44 2.80
CA GLY A 98 -1.12 27.07 2.32
C GLY A 98 -2.42 26.27 2.34
N SER A 99 -3.16 26.29 3.45
CA SER A 99 -4.45 25.59 3.58
C SER A 99 -5.51 26.04 2.58
N GLN A 100 -5.62 27.34 2.30
CA GLN A 100 -6.62 27.90 1.37
C GLN A 100 -6.29 27.59 -0.10
N LEU A 101 -5.01 27.67 -0.48
CA LEU A 101 -4.53 27.30 -1.81
C LEU A 101 -4.74 25.81 -2.07
N LEU A 102 -4.51 25.00 -1.04
CA LEU A 102 -4.75 23.57 -1.05
C LEU A 102 -6.24 23.26 -1.17
N GLU A 103 -7.11 23.85 -0.35
CA GLU A 103 -8.56 23.64 -0.42
C GLU A 103 -9.15 23.99 -1.80
N LYS A 104 -8.71 25.10 -2.40
CA LYS A 104 -9.15 25.50 -3.76
C LYS A 104 -8.80 24.42 -4.79
N LYS A 105 -7.57 23.91 -4.75
CA LYS A 105 -7.15 22.80 -5.62
C LYS A 105 -7.82 21.49 -5.28
N HIS A 106 -8.00 21.17 -4.00
CA HIS A 106 -8.72 19.98 -3.56
C HIS A 106 -10.15 19.96 -4.08
N SER A 107 -10.84 21.11 -4.18
CA SER A 107 -12.18 21.17 -4.76
C SER A 107 -12.18 20.82 -6.25
N GLU A 108 -11.28 21.42 -7.04
CA GLU A 108 -11.12 21.12 -8.47
C GLU A 108 -10.80 19.63 -8.70
N PHE A 109 -9.92 19.05 -7.88
CA PHE A 109 -9.56 17.63 -7.98
C PHE A 109 -10.64 16.68 -7.46
N SER A 110 -11.33 17.04 -6.38
CA SER A 110 -12.45 16.26 -5.86
C SER A 110 -13.58 16.16 -6.88
N GLU A 111 -13.87 17.24 -7.61
CA GLU A 111 -14.86 17.24 -8.69
C GLU A 111 -14.45 16.34 -9.88
N ILE A 112 -13.16 16.35 -10.26
CA ILE A 112 -12.64 15.47 -11.32
C ILE A 112 -12.74 14.00 -10.90
N VAL A 113 -12.32 13.68 -9.68
CA VAL A 113 -12.37 12.33 -9.13
C VAL A 113 -13.81 11.85 -8.98
N GLN A 114 -14.71 12.71 -8.51
CA GLN A 114 -16.11 12.36 -8.32
C GLN A 114 -16.85 12.17 -9.63
N LYS A 115 -16.56 12.96 -10.68
CA LYS A 115 -17.04 12.73 -12.05
C LYS A 115 -16.57 11.39 -12.61
N LEU A 116 -15.30 11.05 -12.44
CA LEU A 116 -14.74 9.77 -12.89
C LEU A 116 -15.33 8.57 -12.14
N ILE A 117 -15.76 8.74 -10.89
CA ILE A 117 -16.47 7.72 -10.11
C ILE A 117 -17.90 7.54 -10.61
N THR A 118 -18.62 8.61 -10.95
CA THR A 118 -20.01 8.57 -11.42
C THR A 118 -20.17 8.14 -12.88
N ASP A 119 -19.22 8.45 -13.76
CA ASP A 119 -19.31 8.10 -15.19
C ASP A 119 -18.99 6.62 -15.49
N ALA A 120 -18.63 5.84 -14.47
CA ALA A 120 -18.12 4.48 -14.60
C ALA A 120 -19.11 3.38 -14.16
N ASP A 121 -20.42 3.59 -14.32
CA ASP A 121 -21.45 2.56 -14.13
C ASP A 121 -21.36 1.49 -15.23
N GLY A 122 -20.43 0.54 -15.07
CA GLY A 122 -20.30 -0.64 -15.96
C GLY A 122 -19.02 -1.47 -15.85
N GLU A 123 -17.91 -0.92 -15.32
CA GLU A 123 -16.59 -1.61 -15.31
C GLU A 123 -16.16 -2.17 -13.93
N ASP A 124 -15.29 -3.19 -13.98
CA ASP A 124 -14.70 -3.91 -12.83
C ASP A 124 -14.10 -2.95 -11.80
N THR A 125 -14.55 -3.05 -10.54
CA THR A 125 -14.09 -2.26 -9.39
C THR A 125 -12.57 -2.26 -9.27
N ALA A 126 -11.92 -3.31 -9.77
CA ALA A 126 -10.48 -3.39 -9.86
C ALA A 126 -9.86 -2.29 -10.74
N THR A 127 -10.30 -2.17 -11.99
CA THR A 127 -9.75 -1.23 -12.96
C THR A 127 -9.98 0.22 -12.52
N LYS A 128 -11.13 0.48 -11.88
CA LYS A 128 -11.47 1.79 -11.28
C LYS A 128 -10.45 2.23 -10.23
N VAL A 129 -10.10 1.34 -9.31
CA VAL A 129 -9.11 1.64 -8.25
C VAL A 129 -7.73 1.91 -8.85
N GLN A 130 -7.34 1.20 -9.91
CA GLN A 130 -6.05 1.45 -10.58
C GLN A 130 -6.02 2.81 -11.29
N ALA A 131 -7.08 3.19 -12.00
CA ALA A 131 -7.17 4.49 -12.66
C ALA A 131 -7.13 5.65 -11.66
N LEU A 132 -7.90 5.53 -10.56
CA LEU A 132 -7.89 6.51 -9.47
C LEU A 132 -6.48 6.69 -8.90
N LEU A 133 -5.77 5.60 -8.61
CA LEU A 133 -4.45 5.68 -7.98
C LEU A 133 -3.37 6.17 -8.93
N ARG A 134 -3.43 5.83 -10.22
CA ARG A 134 -2.55 6.43 -11.23
C ARG A 134 -2.73 7.95 -11.27
N ASN A 135 -3.97 8.43 -11.29
CA ASN A 135 -4.26 9.87 -11.30
C ASN A 135 -3.79 10.56 -10.02
N ILE A 136 -3.93 9.92 -8.86
CA ILE A 136 -3.45 10.47 -7.58
C ILE A 136 -1.91 10.57 -7.58
N ILE A 137 -1.20 9.60 -8.16
CA ILE A 137 0.27 9.65 -8.32
C ILE A 137 0.70 10.72 -9.32
N GLU A 138 0.09 10.78 -10.50
CA GLU A 138 0.41 11.80 -11.51
C GLU A 138 0.17 13.21 -10.96
N MET A 139 -0.88 13.37 -10.15
CA MET A 139 -1.16 14.60 -9.42
C MET A 139 -0.02 14.90 -8.44
N HIS A 140 0.34 13.94 -7.58
CA HIS A 140 1.46 14.09 -6.64
C HIS A 140 2.76 14.46 -7.35
N ASP A 141 3.11 13.79 -8.44
CA ASP A 141 4.34 14.06 -9.21
C ASP A 141 4.32 15.47 -9.82
N LYS A 142 3.20 15.88 -10.43
CA LYS A 142 3.04 17.24 -10.95
C LYS A 142 3.21 18.28 -9.85
N TYR A 143 2.69 18.03 -8.65
CA TYR A 143 2.87 18.91 -7.49
C TYR A 143 4.29 18.94 -6.95
N MET A 144 4.94 17.77 -6.84
CA MET A 144 6.32 17.68 -6.37
C MET A 144 7.28 18.42 -7.27
N VAL A 145 7.03 18.49 -8.59
CA VAL A 145 7.79 19.35 -9.50
C VAL A 145 7.68 20.82 -9.11
N TYR A 146 6.49 21.31 -8.72
CA TYR A 146 6.33 22.70 -8.27
C TYR A 146 7.00 22.95 -6.91
N VAL A 147 6.86 22.04 -5.95
CA VAL A 147 7.46 22.16 -4.61
C VAL A 147 8.98 22.11 -4.65
N THR A 148 9.55 21.23 -5.47
CA THR A 148 11.01 21.09 -5.59
C THR A 148 11.63 22.16 -6.50
N GLY A 149 10.94 22.56 -7.58
CA GLY A 149 11.42 23.53 -8.56
C GLY A 149 11.25 24.99 -8.13
N SER A 150 10.00 25.42 -7.88
CA SER A 150 9.68 26.83 -7.59
C SER A 150 9.98 27.24 -6.14
N PHE A 151 10.06 26.28 -5.21
CA PHE A 151 10.17 26.58 -3.76
C PHE A 151 11.44 26.07 -3.10
N GLN A 152 12.44 25.61 -3.87
CA GLN A 152 13.77 25.21 -3.38
C GLN A 152 13.74 24.28 -2.14
N ASN A 153 12.77 23.36 -2.06
CA ASN A 153 12.59 22.47 -0.90
C ASN A 153 12.44 23.19 0.46
N GLN A 154 11.74 24.33 0.50
CA GLN A 154 11.27 24.91 1.75
C GLN A 154 10.45 23.86 2.54
N ASN A 155 11.04 23.30 3.59
CA ASN A 155 10.46 22.21 4.40
C ASN A 155 9.03 22.52 4.89
N LEU A 156 8.75 23.79 5.16
CA LEU A 156 7.46 24.24 5.66
C LEU A 156 6.35 24.09 4.60
N ILE A 157 6.66 24.40 3.34
CA ILE A 157 5.75 24.27 2.20
C ILE A 157 5.53 22.78 1.91
N TYR A 158 6.62 22.01 1.82
CA TYR A 158 6.55 20.56 1.63
C TYR A 158 5.67 19.86 2.69
N ASN A 159 5.85 20.20 3.97
CA ASN A 159 5.05 19.62 5.06
C ASN A 159 3.58 20.03 4.98
N THR A 160 3.29 21.30 4.69
CA THR A 160 1.90 21.79 4.53
C THR A 160 1.21 21.09 3.37
N PHE A 161 1.91 20.89 2.24
CA PHE A 161 1.39 20.12 1.11
C PHE A 161 1.17 18.65 1.44
N LYS A 162 2.11 18.01 2.15
CA LYS A 162 1.99 16.63 2.60
C LYS A 162 0.74 16.42 3.46
N GLU A 163 0.53 17.28 4.46
CA GLU A 163 -0.63 17.21 5.36
C GLU A 163 -1.96 17.41 4.63
N ALA A 164 -2.01 18.34 3.68
CA ALA A 164 -3.22 18.58 2.91
C ALA A 164 -3.52 17.46 1.90
N PHE A 165 -2.49 16.93 1.24
CA PHE A 165 -2.61 15.78 0.36
C PHE A 165 -3.05 14.52 1.12
N GLU A 166 -2.52 14.31 2.32
CA GLU A 166 -2.97 13.28 3.24
C GLU A 166 -4.46 13.45 3.54
N SER A 167 -4.90 14.64 4.00
CA SER A 167 -6.31 14.98 4.27
C SER A 167 -7.24 14.74 3.06
N PHE A 168 -6.77 15.03 1.84
CA PHE A 168 -7.51 14.73 0.61
C PHE A 168 -7.67 13.23 0.36
N CYS A 169 -6.59 12.45 0.53
CA CYS A 169 -6.65 10.99 0.45
C CYS A 169 -7.60 10.41 1.52
N ILE A 170 -7.74 11.04 2.69
CA ILE A 170 -8.73 10.66 3.72
C ILE A 170 -10.16 10.91 3.22
N LYS A 171 -10.44 12.11 2.71
CA LYS A 171 -11.81 12.51 2.29
C LYS A 171 -12.30 11.72 1.08
N THR A 172 -11.43 11.45 0.11
CA THR A 172 -11.77 10.68 -1.11
C THR A 172 -11.99 9.19 -0.87
N THR A 173 -11.50 8.64 0.24
CA THR A 173 -11.63 7.22 0.58
C THR A 173 -12.79 6.90 1.53
N SER A 174 -13.63 7.88 1.89
CA SER A 174 -14.79 7.69 2.78
C SER A 174 -15.98 6.92 2.17
N GLY A 175 -15.71 5.98 1.25
CA GLY A 175 -16.72 5.08 0.67
C GLY A 175 -16.19 3.64 0.56
N SER A 176 -16.86 2.71 1.24
CA SER A 176 -16.75 1.23 1.18
C SER A 176 -15.40 0.54 1.46
N TYR A 177 -14.23 1.16 1.28
CA TYR A 177 -12.92 0.55 1.51
C TYR A 177 -12.05 1.40 2.44
N SER A 178 -11.30 0.78 3.36
CA SER A 178 -10.33 1.53 4.18
C SER A 178 -9.15 2.01 3.32
N ARG A 179 -8.56 3.17 3.67
CA ARG A 179 -7.38 3.74 2.98
C ARG A 179 -6.27 2.69 2.83
N ALA A 180 -5.99 1.97 3.91
CA ALA A 180 -4.98 0.92 3.96
C ALA A 180 -5.31 -0.26 3.02
N GLU A 181 -6.58 -0.61 2.83
CA GLU A 181 -7.00 -1.68 1.93
C GLU A 181 -6.83 -1.31 0.46
N LEU A 182 -7.15 -0.06 0.09
CA LEU A 182 -6.91 0.45 -1.25
C LEU A 182 -5.41 0.48 -1.57
N LEU A 183 -4.58 0.99 -0.65
CA LEU A 183 -3.14 1.03 -0.81
C LEU A 183 -2.52 -0.38 -0.84
N ALA A 184 -2.97 -1.31 0.01
CA ALA A 184 -2.49 -2.69 -0.01
C ALA A 184 -2.86 -3.40 -1.31
N THR A 185 -4.09 -3.19 -1.80
CA THR A 185 -4.56 -3.72 -3.09
C THR A 185 -3.81 -3.09 -4.27
N PHE A 186 -3.44 -1.82 -4.16
CA PHE A 186 -2.64 -1.13 -5.14
C PHE A 186 -1.24 -1.68 -5.25
N CYS A 187 -0.54 -1.84 -4.12
CA CYS A 187 0.78 -2.44 -4.08
C CYS A 187 0.72 -3.86 -4.65
N ASP A 188 -0.24 -4.67 -4.20
CA ASP A 188 -0.47 -6.02 -4.73
C ASP A 188 -0.64 -6.02 -6.25
N ARG A 189 -1.37 -5.06 -6.81
CA ARG A 189 -1.60 -5.00 -8.26
C ARG A 189 -0.47 -4.38 -9.08
N ILE A 190 0.24 -3.39 -8.56
CA ILE A 190 1.48 -2.91 -9.18
C ILE A 190 2.45 -4.08 -9.32
N ILE A 191 2.55 -4.89 -8.28
CA ILE A 191 3.43 -6.07 -8.25
C ILE A 191 2.94 -7.17 -9.20
N LEU A 192 1.61 -7.38 -9.27
CA LEU A 192 1.00 -8.45 -10.07
C LEU A 192 0.73 -8.09 -11.53
N LYS A 193 0.61 -6.81 -11.87
CA LYS A 193 0.37 -6.30 -13.22
C LYS A 193 1.28 -5.10 -13.44
N ASN A 194 2.38 -5.39 -14.14
CA ASN A 194 3.28 -4.46 -14.83
C ASN A 194 2.63 -3.09 -15.05
N TRP A 195 3.29 -2.03 -14.57
CA TRP A 195 2.86 -0.64 -14.66
C TRP A 195 2.87 -0.13 -16.11
N GLY A 196 1.91 -0.58 -16.92
CA GLY A 196 2.12 -0.64 -18.37
C GLY A 196 2.91 -1.91 -18.70
N SER A 197 2.91 -2.35 -19.96
CA SER A 197 3.31 -3.70 -20.38
C SER A 197 4.73 -4.19 -19.99
N GLU A 198 5.57 -3.40 -19.34
CA GLU A 198 6.93 -3.73 -18.95
C GLU A 198 7.08 -3.86 -17.42
N GLU A 199 7.96 -4.76 -16.98
CA GLU A 199 8.34 -4.93 -15.58
C GLU A 199 8.66 -3.57 -14.94
N LEU A 200 8.19 -3.35 -13.71
CA LEU A 200 8.48 -2.12 -12.99
C LEU A 200 9.99 -2.00 -12.75
N SER A 201 10.59 -0.95 -13.30
CA SER A 201 11.95 -0.58 -12.94
C SER A 201 12.04 -0.24 -11.45
N ASP A 202 13.24 -0.39 -10.87
CA ASP A 202 13.51 -0.02 -9.48
C ASP A 202 13.11 1.43 -9.16
N GLU A 203 13.15 2.32 -10.15
CA GLU A 203 12.72 3.71 -10.03
C GLU A 203 11.20 3.85 -9.90
N GLY A 204 10.43 3.03 -10.61
CA GLY A 204 8.97 2.98 -10.47
C GLY A 204 8.54 2.50 -9.08
N VAL A 205 9.21 1.47 -8.56
CA VAL A 205 8.98 0.98 -7.19
C VAL A 205 9.32 2.07 -6.17
N GLU A 206 10.42 2.78 -6.34
CA GLU A 206 10.81 3.87 -5.42
C GLU A 206 9.78 5.00 -5.39
N LYS A 207 9.21 5.39 -6.54
CA LYS A 207 8.13 6.38 -6.61
C LYS A 207 6.89 5.92 -5.85
N VAL A 208 6.47 4.66 -6.04
CA VAL A 208 5.32 4.08 -5.33
C VAL A 208 5.56 4.08 -3.82
N VAL A 209 6.75 3.70 -3.36
CA VAL A 209 7.05 3.69 -1.92
C VAL A 209 7.07 5.11 -1.34
N LYS A 210 7.66 6.09 -2.04
CA LYS A 210 7.62 7.50 -1.63
C LYS A 210 6.20 8.04 -1.56
N PHE A 211 5.37 7.67 -2.53
CA PHE A 211 3.95 8.02 -2.55
C PHE A 211 3.20 7.41 -1.35
N LEU A 212 3.41 6.13 -1.05
CA LEU A 212 2.84 5.48 0.14
C LEU A 212 3.23 6.24 1.41
N ALA A 213 4.52 6.63 1.52
CA ALA A 213 5.08 7.40 2.64
C ALA A 213 4.42 8.77 2.85
N CYS A 214 3.84 9.34 1.78
CA CYS A 214 3.15 10.62 1.85
C CYS A 214 1.67 10.50 2.29
N ILE A 215 1.07 9.32 2.22
CA ILE A 215 -0.39 9.15 2.34
C ILE A 215 -0.82 8.44 3.62
N SER A 216 0.06 7.65 4.24
CA SER A 216 -0.37 6.76 5.31
C SER A 216 -0.09 7.33 6.70
N GLY A 217 -1.14 7.76 7.40
CA GLY A 217 -1.16 7.91 8.85
C GLY A 217 -1.45 6.59 9.62
N GLU A 218 -1.82 5.52 8.91
CA GLU A 218 -2.22 4.21 9.49
C GLU A 218 -1.30 3.06 9.02
N TRP A 219 -0.02 3.16 9.36
CA TRP A 219 1.01 2.21 8.93
C TRP A 219 0.77 0.77 9.40
N ASP A 220 0.21 0.59 10.59
CA ASP A 220 -0.01 -0.73 11.17
C ASP A 220 -1.06 -1.53 10.39
N LEU A 221 -2.19 -0.89 10.06
CA LEU A 221 -3.25 -1.52 9.27
C LEU A 221 -2.78 -1.82 7.84
N PHE A 222 -2.00 -0.91 7.23
CA PHE A 222 -1.40 -1.16 5.92
C PHE A 222 -0.43 -2.35 5.96
N SER A 223 0.45 -2.42 6.97
CA SER A 223 1.37 -3.54 7.15
C SER A 223 0.63 -4.88 7.26
N GLU A 224 -0.46 -4.92 8.03
CA GLU A 224 -1.26 -6.13 8.19
C GLU A 224 -1.95 -6.55 6.87
N LEU A 225 -2.57 -5.61 6.17
CA LEU A 225 -3.30 -5.89 4.92
C LEU A 225 -2.35 -6.25 3.78
N TYR A 226 -1.24 -5.54 3.65
CA TYR A 226 -0.20 -5.84 2.67
C TYR A 226 0.48 -7.19 2.98
N GLY A 227 0.76 -7.47 4.26
CA GLY A 227 1.27 -8.76 4.71
C GLY A 227 0.35 -9.93 4.34
N LYS A 228 -0.97 -9.78 4.51
CA LYS A 228 -1.96 -10.78 4.05
C LYS A 228 -1.92 -11.02 2.55
N LYS A 229 -1.77 -9.96 1.76
CA LYS A 229 -1.68 -10.03 0.29
C LYS A 229 -0.38 -10.72 -0.15
N LEU A 230 0.76 -10.33 0.43
CA LEU A 230 2.06 -10.97 0.22
C LEU A 230 2.04 -12.46 0.57
N ALA A 231 1.51 -12.82 1.75
CA ALA A 231 1.41 -14.21 2.17
C ALA A 231 0.63 -15.06 1.16
N ARG A 232 -0.49 -14.53 0.63
CA ARG A 232 -1.26 -15.20 -0.42
C ARG A 232 -0.46 -15.37 -1.71
N ARG A 233 0.29 -14.36 -2.16
CA ARG A 233 1.15 -14.46 -3.35
C ARG A 233 2.24 -15.52 -3.19
N LEU A 234 2.93 -15.52 -2.05
CA LEU A 234 4.01 -16.49 -1.77
C LEU A 234 3.51 -17.94 -1.74
N LEU A 235 2.31 -18.18 -1.19
CA LEU A 235 1.73 -19.52 -1.11
C LEU A 235 1.09 -19.99 -2.42
N SER A 236 0.46 -19.07 -3.18
CA SER A 236 -0.25 -19.40 -4.42
C SER A 236 0.65 -19.43 -5.65
N ASN A 237 1.66 -18.56 -5.73
CA ASN A 237 2.49 -18.42 -6.93
C ASN A 237 3.89 -18.99 -6.70
N ARG A 238 4.01 -20.33 -6.80
CA ARG A 238 5.26 -21.08 -6.60
C ARG A 238 6.39 -20.77 -7.61
N GLY A 239 6.18 -19.84 -8.55
CA GLY A 239 7.16 -19.39 -9.55
C GLY A 239 7.31 -17.87 -9.64
N ALA A 240 6.83 -17.10 -8.66
CA ALA A 240 7.05 -15.66 -8.62
C ALA A 240 8.55 -15.33 -8.50
N ASN A 241 8.98 -14.21 -9.09
CA ASN A 241 10.34 -13.71 -8.95
C ASN A 241 10.58 -13.26 -7.49
N ASP A 242 11.18 -14.14 -6.68
CA ASP A 242 11.52 -13.87 -5.28
C ASP A 242 12.39 -12.59 -5.13
N ASP A 243 13.19 -12.27 -6.16
CA ASP A 243 14.05 -11.09 -6.17
C ASP A 243 13.24 -9.79 -6.26
N HIS A 244 12.12 -9.79 -7.00
CA HIS A 244 11.22 -8.64 -7.05
C HIS A 244 10.58 -8.37 -5.68
N GLU A 245 10.06 -9.40 -5.02
CA GLU A 245 9.47 -9.26 -3.67
C GLU A 245 10.52 -8.78 -2.65
N ARG A 246 11.77 -9.25 -2.79
CA ARG A 246 12.89 -8.83 -1.95
C ARG A 246 13.31 -7.39 -2.20
N SER A 247 13.32 -6.93 -3.45
CA SER A 247 13.60 -5.53 -3.81
C SER A 247 12.56 -4.60 -3.20
N ILE A 248 11.28 -4.94 -3.34
CA ILE A 248 10.17 -4.14 -2.79
C ILE A 248 10.25 -4.05 -1.27
N LEU A 249 10.47 -5.18 -0.57
CA LEU A 249 10.65 -5.15 0.88
C LEU A 249 11.88 -4.35 1.30
N THR A 250 12.95 -4.36 0.52
CA THR A 250 14.14 -3.55 0.79
C THR A 250 13.83 -2.05 0.70
N LYS A 251 13.08 -1.63 -0.33
CA LYS A 251 12.62 -0.24 -0.49
C LYS A 251 11.65 0.17 0.62
N LEU A 252 10.71 -0.70 0.99
CA LEU A 252 9.80 -0.48 2.13
C LEU A 252 10.58 -0.35 3.45
N LYS A 253 11.61 -1.17 3.66
CA LYS A 253 12.48 -1.11 4.84
C LYS A 253 13.27 0.20 4.94
N GLN A 254 13.75 0.72 3.80
CA GLN A 254 14.47 2.01 3.77
C GLN A 254 13.57 3.17 4.18
N GLN A 255 12.27 3.11 3.87
CA GLN A 255 11.33 4.20 4.12
C GLN A 255 10.62 4.07 5.48
N PHE A 256 10.25 2.86 5.90
CA PHE A 256 9.43 2.61 7.10
C PHE A 256 10.19 1.92 8.24
N GLY A 257 11.47 1.58 8.03
CA GLY A 257 12.31 0.91 9.01
C GLY A 257 12.10 -0.61 9.11
N GLY A 258 13.01 -1.26 9.83
CA GLY A 258 13.05 -2.73 9.93
C GLY A 258 11.93 -3.37 10.74
N SER A 259 11.31 -2.64 11.68
CA SER A 259 10.17 -3.14 12.46
C SER A 259 8.94 -3.36 11.57
N PHE A 260 8.73 -2.48 10.60
CA PHE A 260 7.60 -2.54 9.66
C PHE A 260 7.68 -3.78 8.76
N THR A 261 8.87 -4.09 8.24
CA THR A 261 9.08 -5.22 7.32
C THR A 261 9.38 -6.54 8.02
N PHE A 262 9.60 -6.55 9.33
CA PHE A 262 10.10 -7.71 10.08
C PHE A 262 9.33 -9.01 9.81
N LYS A 263 8.00 -8.97 9.90
CA LYS A 263 7.15 -10.15 9.63
C LYS A 263 7.23 -10.60 8.18
N MET A 264 7.24 -9.66 7.24
CA MET A 264 7.32 -9.93 5.80
C MET A 264 8.66 -10.50 5.36
N GLU A 265 9.76 -9.99 5.93
CA GLU A 265 11.09 -10.57 5.76
C GLU A 265 11.16 -11.99 6.34
N GLY A 266 10.48 -12.24 7.45
CA GLY A 266 10.28 -13.57 8.02
C GLY A 266 9.58 -14.52 7.04
N MET A 267 8.50 -14.07 6.40
CA MET A 267 7.77 -14.86 5.40
C MET A 267 8.66 -15.25 4.21
N LEU A 268 9.48 -14.34 3.66
CA LEU A 268 10.41 -14.68 2.58
C LEU A 268 11.49 -15.69 3.03
N LYS A 269 12.03 -15.53 4.23
CA LYS A 269 13.01 -16.48 4.79
C LYS A 269 12.39 -17.87 4.96
N ASP A 270 11.16 -17.95 5.45
CA ASP A 270 10.42 -19.21 5.57
C ASP A 270 10.25 -19.89 4.21
N MET A 271 9.97 -19.14 3.13
CA MET A 271 9.84 -19.72 1.78
C MET A 271 11.15 -20.37 1.29
N ILE A 272 12.31 -19.80 1.62
CA ILE A 272 13.62 -20.36 1.28
C ILE A 272 13.90 -21.61 2.12
N LEU A 273 13.80 -21.49 3.45
CA LEU A 273 14.03 -22.59 4.39
C LEU A 273 13.07 -23.76 4.16
N SER A 274 11.85 -23.47 3.73
CA SER A 274 10.87 -24.50 3.41
C SER A 274 11.25 -25.29 2.16
N ARG A 275 11.87 -24.67 1.14
CA ARG A 275 12.36 -25.40 -0.05
C ARG A 275 13.51 -26.33 0.32
N GLU A 276 14.44 -25.84 1.12
CA GLU A 276 15.55 -26.65 1.63
C GLU A 276 15.05 -27.86 2.44
N ASN A 277 14.08 -27.63 3.33
CA ASN A 277 13.47 -28.72 4.09
C ASN A 277 12.68 -29.69 3.22
N GLN A 278 11.98 -29.21 2.20
CA GLN A 278 11.29 -30.08 1.24
C GLN A 278 12.29 -30.98 0.49
N ASN A 279 13.45 -30.45 0.10
CA ASN A 279 14.50 -31.25 -0.55
C ASN A 279 15.02 -32.35 0.40
N SER A 280 15.32 -32.00 1.65
CA SER A 280 15.68 -33.00 2.67
C SER A 280 14.59 -34.05 2.90
N PHE A 281 13.31 -33.66 2.84
CA PHE A 281 12.19 -34.60 2.99
C PHE A 281 12.10 -35.54 1.80
N ASN A 282 12.29 -35.04 0.57
CA ASN A 282 12.31 -35.87 -0.63
C ASN A 282 13.43 -36.93 -0.56
N GLU A 283 14.61 -36.58 -0.05
CA GLU A 283 15.71 -37.52 0.20
C GLU A 283 15.37 -38.56 1.26
N TYR A 284 14.75 -38.13 2.38
CA TYR A 284 14.29 -39.03 3.44
C TYR A 284 13.26 -40.05 2.92
N VAL A 285 12.31 -39.59 2.11
CA VAL A 285 11.27 -40.42 1.50
C VAL A 285 11.85 -41.40 0.47
N ALA A 286 12.89 -41.01 -0.26
CA ALA A 286 13.59 -41.91 -1.18
C ALA A 286 14.24 -43.10 -0.44
N ASN A 287 14.68 -42.88 0.81
CA ASN A 287 15.37 -43.88 1.63
C ASN A 287 14.45 -44.75 2.49
N ASN A 288 13.29 -44.24 2.92
CA ASN A 288 12.41 -44.91 3.91
C ASN A 288 11.08 -45.46 3.34
N ALA A 289 11.05 -45.71 2.02
CA ALA A 289 9.87 -46.07 1.22
C ALA A 289 8.86 -44.92 1.03
N LYS A 290 8.32 -44.83 -0.19
CA LYS A 290 7.45 -43.72 -0.60
C LYS A 290 6.07 -43.83 0.04
N PRO A 291 5.52 -42.76 0.67
CA PRO A 291 4.08 -42.64 0.78
C PRO A 291 3.52 -42.68 -0.64
N GLY A 292 2.46 -43.46 -0.89
CA GLY A 292 1.91 -43.69 -2.23
C GLY A 292 1.40 -42.45 -2.96
N ILE A 293 1.48 -41.27 -2.35
CA ILE A 293 1.07 -39.96 -2.86
C ILE A 293 2.26 -38.99 -2.73
N GLY A 294 2.52 -38.21 -3.78
CA GLY A 294 3.49 -37.12 -3.73
C GLY A 294 3.04 -36.01 -2.77
N LEU A 295 3.86 -35.70 -1.78
CA LEU A 295 3.59 -34.65 -0.79
C LEU A 295 4.60 -33.51 -0.94
N THR A 296 4.10 -32.29 -1.03
CA THR A 296 4.91 -31.08 -0.91
C THR A 296 4.39 -30.23 0.24
N VAL A 297 5.24 -30.01 1.24
CA VAL A 297 4.92 -29.28 2.46
C VAL A 297 5.60 -27.92 2.43
N THR A 298 4.87 -26.89 2.86
CA THR A 298 5.43 -25.57 3.10
C THR A 298 5.41 -25.27 4.59
N LEU A 299 6.59 -25.05 5.18
CA LEU A 299 6.76 -24.76 6.61
C LEU A 299 6.69 -23.25 6.85
N LEU A 300 5.81 -22.84 7.77
CA LEU A 300 5.53 -21.45 8.09
C LEU A 300 5.77 -21.19 9.58
N THR A 301 6.49 -20.12 9.92
CA THR A 301 6.76 -19.73 11.30
C THR A 301 5.58 -18.95 11.89
N THR A 302 5.01 -19.45 12.98
CA THR A 302 3.90 -18.75 13.69
C THR A 302 4.37 -17.36 14.16
N GLY A 303 3.56 -16.33 13.88
CA GLY A 303 3.84 -14.94 14.24
C GLY A 303 4.38 -14.07 13.09
N PHE A 304 4.93 -14.67 12.03
CA PHE A 304 5.27 -13.96 10.79
C PHE A 304 4.12 -13.97 9.78
N TRP A 305 3.41 -15.08 9.71
CA TRP A 305 2.31 -15.28 8.78
C TRP A 305 0.96 -14.84 9.39
N PRO A 306 -0.02 -14.45 8.54
CA PRO A 306 -1.38 -14.19 9.00
C PRO A 306 -1.98 -15.38 9.75
N SER A 307 -2.93 -15.10 10.64
CA SER A 307 -3.73 -16.16 11.27
C SER A 307 -4.68 -16.76 10.24
N TYR A 308 -4.54 -18.06 10.00
CA TYR A 308 -5.44 -18.83 9.15
C TYR A 308 -6.41 -19.62 10.00
N LYS A 309 -7.66 -19.74 9.55
CA LYS A 309 -8.62 -20.64 10.19
C LYS A 309 -8.17 -22.09 9.98
N THR A 310 -8.06 -22.81 11.08
CA THR A 310 -7.86 -24.26 11.12
C THR A 310 -9.21 -24.94 11.34
N PHE A 311 -9.41 -26.08 10.69
CA PHE A 311 -10.61 -26.90 10.83
C PHE A 311 -10.17 -28.30 11.24
N ASP A 312 -10.88 -28.89 12.20
CA ASP A 312 -10.68 -30.28 12.61
C ASP A 312 -11.35 -31.21 11.60
N ILE A 313 -10.81 -31.23 10.38
CA ILE A 313 -11.29 -32.10 9.31
C ILE A 313 -10.72 -33.51 9.47
N ASN A 314 -11.58 -34.52 9.34
CA ASN A 314 -11.14 -35.89 9.21
C ASN A 314 -10.61 -36.14 7.80
N LEU A 315 -9.29 -36.32 7.70
CA LEU A 315 -8.63 -36.61 6.42
C LEU A 315 -8.77 -38.10 6.04
N PRO A 316 -8.84 -38.41 4.74
CA PRO A 316 -8.72 -39.77 4.23
C PRO A 316 -7.41 -40.44 4.66
N SER A 317 -7.44 -41.77 4.80
CA SER A 317 -6.35 -42.57 5.36
C SER A 317 -5.01 -42.37 4.64
N GLU A 318 -5.06 -42.15 3.33
CA GLU A 318 -3.91 -41.93 2.47
C GLU A 318 -3.23 -40.59 2.75
N MET A 319 -4.04 -39.56 3.04
CA MET A 319 -3.53 -38.23 3.41
C MET A 319 -2.97 -38.23 4.83
N VAL A 320 -3.59 -38.97 5.75
CA VAL A 320 -3.09 -39.14 7.13
C VAL A 320 -1.69 -39.76 7.13
N LYS A 321 -1.46 -40.81 6.34
CA LYS A 321 -0.12 -41.42 6.19
C LYS A 321 0.94 -40.43 5.71
N CYS A 322 0.57 -39.54 4.78
CA CYS A 322 1.47 -38.49 4.31
C CYS A 322 1.79 -37.46 5.42
N VAL A 323 0.78 -37.05 6.19
CA VAL A 323 0.92 -36.12 7.31
C VAL A 323 1.82 -36.71 8.41
N GLU A 324 1.59 -37.97 8.77
CA GLU A 324 2.40 -38.70 9.77
C GLU A 324 3.84 -38.89 9.29
N GLY A 325 4.04 -39.32 8.04
CA GLY A 325 5.39 -39.50 7.49
C GLY A 325 6.22 -38.21 7.48
N PHE A 326 5.59 -37.06 7.23
CA PHE A 326 6.27 -35.77 7.35
C PHE A 326 6.53 -35.38 8.81
N LYS A 327 5.59 -35.66 9.71
CA LYS A 327 5.74 -35.39 11.15
C LYS A 327 6.93 -36.16 11.73
N ASP A 328 7.04 -37.45 11.42
CA ASP A 328 8.14 -38.31 11.87
C ASP A 328 9.49 -37.76 11.38
N PHE A 329 9.57 -37.41 10.08
CA PHE A 329 10.74 -36.75 9.53
C PHE A 329 11.09 -35.45 10.28
N TYR A 330 10.12 -34.58 10.51
CA TYR A 330 10.37 -33.27 11.13
C TYR A 330 10.79 -33.38 12.61
N GLU A 331 10.24 -34.36 13.34
CA GLU A 331 10.63 -34.66 14.72
C GLU A 331 12.09 -35.12 14.83
N THR A 332 12.64 -35.80 13.81
CA THR A 332 14.09 -36.11 13.77
C THR A 332 14.96 -34.86 13.72
N LYS A 333 14.49 -33.79 13.06
CA LYS A 333 15.24 -32.52 12.93
C LYS A 333 15.06 -31.60 14.14
N THR A 334 13.85 -31.49 14.69
CA THR A 334 13.56 -30.54 15.77
C THR A 334 12.64 -31.14 16.83
N ARG A 335 13.21 -31.59 17.96
CA ARG A 335 12.45 -32.20 19.06
C ARG A 335 11.60 -31.23 19.89
N SER A 336 11.81 -29.91 19.77
CA SER A 336 11.15 -28.90 20.60
C SER A 336 10.00 -28.15 19.91
N ARG A 337 9.74 -28.41 18.63
CA ARG A 337 8.74 -27.66 17.84
C ARG A 337 7.48 -28.48 17.63
N LYS A 338 6.32 -27.84 17.71
CA LYS A 338 5.01 -28.45 17.41
C LYS A 338 4.53 -27.97 16.04
N LEU A 339 4.09 -28.91 15.21
CA LEU A 339 3.49 -28.61 13.91
C LEU A 339 1.97 -28.48 14.02
N THR A 340 1.40 -27.52 13.31
CA THR A 340 -0.05 -27.36 13.13
C THR A 340 -0.35 -27.29 11.64
N TRP A 341 -1.23 -28.15 11.15
CA TRP A 341 -1.56 -28.22 9.73
C TRP A 341 -2.68 -27.25 9.36
N ILE A 342 -2.51 -26.54 8.25
CA ILE A 342 -3.50 -25.57 7.74
C ILE A 342 -4.05 -26.09 6.41
N HIS A 343 -5.06 -26.94 6.48
CA HIS A 343 -5.66 -27.57 5.29
C HIS A 343 -6.42 -26.59 4.38
N SER A 344 -6.74 -25.39 4.88
CA SER A 344 -7.46 -24.37 4.11
C SER A 344 -6.61 -23.74 3.00
N LEU A 345 -5.28 -23.84 3.11
CA LEU A 345 -4.32 -23.37 2.11
C LEU A 345 -3.80 -24.48 1.19
N GLY A 346 -4.17 -25.73 1.46
CA GLY A 346 -3.65 -26.89 0.74
C GLY A 346 -4.34 -27.11 -0.60
N THR A 347 -3.55 -27.58 -1.57
CA THR A 347 -3.99 -27.95 -2.92
C THR A 347 -3.69 -29.42 -3.18
N CYS A 348 -4.63 -30.13 -3.80
CA CYS A 348 -4.52 -31.54 -4.12
C CYS A 348 -4.79 -31.76 -5.62
N HIS A 349 -4.00 -32.63 -6.22
CA HIS A 349 -4.21 -33.14 -7.57
C HIS A 349 -4.87 -34.50 -7.45
N ILE A 350 -6.10 -34.62 -7.94
CA ILE A 350 -6.85 -35.89 -7.94
C ILE A 350 -7.20 -36.27 -9.38
N ILE A 351 -7.20 -37.56 -9.67
CA ILE A 351 -7.61 -38.07 -10.98
C ILE A 351 -9.01 -38.65 -10.83
N GLY A 352 -10.00 -37.94 -11.37
CA GLY A 352 -11.38 -38.42 -11.45
C GLY A 352 -11.54 -39.36 -12.64
N LYS A 353 -11.99 -40.59 -12.39
CA LYS A 353 -12.28 -41.59 -13.43
C LYS A 353 -13.73 -41.47 -13.87
N PHE A 354 -14.00 -40.59 -14.82
CA PHE A 354 -15.34 -40.41 -15.41
C PHE A 354 -15.53 -41.33 -16.63
N ASP A 355 -16.78 -41.64 -16.96
CA ASP A 355 -17.18 -42.59 -18.01
C ASP A 355 -16.52 -42.34 -19.37
N GLN A 356 -16.27 -41.08 -19.73
CA GLN A 356 -15.69 -40.73 -21.02
C GLN A 356 -14.16 -40.73 -21.00
N LYS A 357 -13.54 -40.12 -19.99
CA LYS A 357 -12.09 -39.97 -19.88
C LYS A 357 -11.68 -39.65 -18.44
N PRO A 358 -10.51 -40.14 -17.96
CA PRO A 358 -9.92 -39.63 -16.73
C PRO A 358 -9.59 -38.13 -16.86
N ILE A 359 -10.00 -37.35 -15.87
CA ILE A 359 -9.76 -35.91 -15.78
C ILE A 359 -8.93 -35.63 -14.53
N GLU A 360 -7.85 -34.87 -14.68
CA GLU A 360 -7.10 -34.34 -13.55
C GLU A 360 -7.81 -33.10 -13.00
N LEU A 361 -8.12 -33.13 -11.70
CA LEU A 361 -8.76 -32.04 -10.98
C LEU A 361 -7.76 -31.45 -9.98
N ILE A 362 -7.62 -30.13 -10.02
CA ILE A 362 -6.86 -29.37 -9.02
C ILE A 362 -7.88 -28.78 -8.06
N VAL A 363 -7.92 -29.31 -6.84
CA VAL A 363 -8.93 -28.96 -5.83
C VAL A 363 -8.26 -28.60 -4.50
N SER A 364 -8.99 -27.91 -3.63
CA SER A 364 -8.51 -27.69 -2.26
C SER A 364 -8.46 -29.02 -1.48
N THR A 365 -7.66 -29.07 -0.42
CA THR A 365 -7.59 -30.25 0.48
C THR A 365 -8.96 -30.66 1.02
N HIS A 366 -9.84 -29.70 1.33
CA HIS A 366 -11.20 -29.95 1.80
C HIS A 366 -12.07 -30.59 0.71
N GLN A 367 -11.98 -30.09 -0.51
CA GLN A 367 -12.70 -30.65 -1.66
C GLN A 367 -12.19 -32.06 -1.98
N ALA A 368 -10.88 -32.30 -1.92
CA ALA A 368 -10.31 -33.64 -2.10
C ALA A 368 -10.81 -34.62 -1.03
N ALA A 369 -10.81 -34.23 0.25
CA ALA A 369 -11.31 -35.07 1.33
C ALA A 369 -12.78 -35.46 1.12
N LEU A 370 -13.62 -34.52 0.68
CA LEU A 370 -15.03 -34.78 0.35
C LEU A 370 -15.18 -35.71 -0.86
N LEU A 371 -14.48 -35.45 -1.97
CA LEU A 371 -14.60 -36.26 -3.18
C LEU A 371 -14.12 -37.70 -2.97
N LEU A 372 -13.09 -37.90 -2.13
CA LEU A 372 -12.59 -39.23 -1.80
C LEU A 372 -13.60 -40.10 -1.03
N LEU A 373 -14.60 -39.50 -0.35
CA LEU A 373 -15.67 -40.27 0.30
C LEU A 373 -16.50 -41.07 -0.71
N PHE A 374 -16.69 -40.52 -1.91
CA PHE A 374 -17.52 -41.15 -2.94
C PHE A 374 -16.88 -42.40 -3.56
N ASN A 375 -15.56 -42.60 -3.41
CA ASN A 375 -14.90 -43.85 -3.82
C ASN A 375 -15.43 -45.10 -3.10
N THR A 376 -16.08 -44.93 -1.94
CA THR A 376 -16.71 -46.05 -1.20
C THR A 376 -18.22 -46.11 -1.36
N ARG A 377 -18.88 -45.01 -1.76
CA ARG A 377 -20.34 -44.90 -1.89
C ARG A 377 -20.72 -43.85 -2.93
N ASP A 378 -21.49 -44.27 -3.94
CA ASP A 378 -22.00 -43.38 -5.00
C ASP A 378 -23.00 -42.32 -4.50
N LYS A 379 -23.58 -42.50 -3.32
CA LYS A 379 -24.60 -41.59 -2.75
C LYS A 379 -24.36 -41.37 -1.27
N LEU A 380 -24.27 -40.10 -0.88
CA LEU A 380 -24.08 -39.69 0.50
C LEU A 380 -25.11 -38.62 0.90
N SER A 381 -25.65 -38.76 2.11
CA SER A 381 -26.53 -37.72 2.68
C SER A 381 -25.71 -36.61 3.32
N TYR A 382 -26.30 -35.42 3.44
CA TYR A 382 -25.68 -34.26 4.09
C TYR A 382 -25.19 -34.59 5.51
N THR A 383 -25.98 -35.33 6.28
CA THR A 383 -25.63 -35.73 7.65
C THR A 383 -24.47 -36.72 7.68
N ASP A 384 -24.41 -37.66 6.73
CA ASP A 384 -23.31 -38.63 6.63
C ASP A 384 -21.99 -37.92 6.30
N ILE A 385 -22.02 -36.97 5.36
CA ILE A 385 -20.86 -36.17 4.98
C ILE A 385 -20.38 -35.33 6.18
N GLN A 386 -21.33 -34.70 6.88
CA GLN A 386 -21.02 -33.88 8.05
C GLN A 386 -20.34 -34.68 9.15
N SER A 387 -20.85 -35.88 9.47
CA SER A 387 -20.27 -36.75 10.50
C SER A 387 -18.92 -37.32 10.07
N GLN A 388 -18.75 -37.67 8.80
CA GLN A 388 -17.51 -38.27 8.32
C GLN A 388 -16.36 -37.25 8.25
N LEU A 389 -16.63 -36.03 7.76
CA LEU A 389 -15.60 -34.99 7.64
C LEU A 389 -15.40 -34.16 8.92
N ASN A 390 -16.30 -34.23 9.89
CA ASN A 390 -16.29 -33.43 11.11
C ASN A 390 -16.27 -31.91 10.85
N LEU A 391 -17.12 -31.44 9.92
CA LEU A 391 -17.22 -30.03 9.54
C LEU A 391 -18.45 -29.35 10.15
N SER A 392 -18.35 -28.02 10.37
CA SER A 392 -19.48 -27.19 10.78
C SER A 392 -20.53 -27.09 9.66
N HIS A 393 -21.77 -26.73 10.02
CA HIS A 393 -22.84 -26.53 9.04
C HIS A 393 -22.46 -25.48 7.98
N GLU A 394 -21.90 -24.35 8.43
CA GLU A 394 -21.53 -23.22 7.56
C GLU A 394 -20.45 -23.63 6.55
N ASP A 395 -19.40 -24.31 7.02
CA ASP A 395 -18.28 -24.72 6.16
C ASP A 395 -18.70 -25.81 5.17
N LEU A 396 -19.53 -26.76 5.61
CA LEU A 396 -20.03 -27.82 4.74
C LEU A 396 -20.94 -27.28 3.63
N VAL A 397 -21.78 -26.28 3.93
CA VAL A 397 -22.60 -25.61 2.91
C VAL A 397 -21.71 -24.94 1.87
N TRP A 398 -20.67 -24.22 2.29
CA TRP A 398 -19.73 -23.59 1.37
C TRP A 398 -18.99 -24.62 0.51
N LEU A 399 -18.50 -25.70 1.12
CA LEU A 399 -17.79 -26.76 0.43
C LEU A 399 -18.67 -27.46 -0.62
N LEU A 400 -19.90 -27.82 -0.26
CA LEU A 400 -20.85 -28.46 -1.18
C LEU A 400 -21.28 -27.51 -2.30
N HIS A 401 -21.50 -26.23 -2.00
CA HIS A 401 -21.80 -25.23 -3.01
C HIS A 401 -20.65 -25.11 -4.03
N SER A 402 -19.40 -25.15 -3.56
CA SER A 402 -18.22 -25.07 -4.43
C SER A 402 -18.08 -26.22 -5.44
N LEU A 403 -18.70 -27.39 -5.17
CA LEU A 403 -18.62 -28.57 -6.05
C LEU A 403 -19.91 -28.85 -6.84
N SER A 404 -21.06 -28.37 -6.36
CA SER A 404 -22.38 -28.63 -6.97
C SER A 404 -22.97 -27.44 -7.74
N CYS A 405 -22.57 -26.21 -7.38
CA CYS A 405 -23.04 -24.97 -7.99
C CYS A 405 -21.95 -24.25 -8.79
N ALA A 406 -20.75 -24.80 -8.88
CA ALA A 406 -19.68 -24.25 -9.70
C ALA A 406 -19.97 -24.38 -11.20
N LYS A 407 -19.19 -23.64 -12.00
CA LYS A 407 -19.20 -23.70 -13.47
C LYS A 407 -19.07 -25.13 -13.99
N TYR A 408 -18.25 -25.94 -13.32
CA TYR A 408 -18.12 -27.37 -13.55
C TYR A 408 -18.72 -28.10 -12.35
N LYS A 409 -19.86 -28.76 -12.56
CA LYS A 409 -20.58 -29.49 -11.51
C LYS A 409 -19.97 -30.88 -11.40
N ILE A 410 -19.26 -31.13 -10.31
CA ILE A 410 -18.71 -32.45 -10.01
C ILE A 410 -19.73 -33.27 -9.21
N LEU A 411 -20.49 -32.64 -8.32
CA LEU A 411 -21.52 -33.32 -7.53
C LEU A 411 -22.92 -32.86 -7.96
N ILE A 412 -23.84 -33.81 -8.11
CA ILE A 412 -25.25 -33.57 -8.41
C ILE A 412 -26.05 -33.58 -7.11
N LYS A 413 -26.66 -32.43 -6.77
CA LYS A 413 -27.64 -32.33 -5.69
C LYS A 413 -29.02 -32.72 -6.23
N LYS A 414 -29.64 -33.79 -5.70
CA LYS A 414 -31.03 -34.13 -6.05
C LYS A 414 -31.99 -33.06 -5.54
N GLN A 415 -32.79 -32.48 -6.44
CA GLN A 415 -33.79 -31.47 -6.09
C GLN A 415 -34.77 -32.00 -5.04
N GLY A 416 -35.00 -31.21 -3.98
CA GLY A 416 -35.90 -31.56 -2.87
C GLY A 416 -35.31 -32.47 -1.78
N THR A 417 -34.05 -32.91 -1.89
CA THR A 417 -33.43 -33.83 -0.91
C THR A 417 -32.05 -33.36 -0.45
N LYS A 418 -31.65 -33.72 0.78
CA LYS A 418 -30.30 -33.48 1.34
C LYS A 418 -29.28 -34.54 0.88
N THR A 419 -29.42 -35.08 -0.33
CA THR A 419 -28.58 -36.18 -0.84
C THR A 419 -27.78 -35.76 -2.07
N PHE A 420 -26.51 -36.16 -2.12
CA PHE A 420 -25.55 -35.84 -3.17
C PHE A 420 -25.06 -37.13 -3.84
N GLN A 421 -24.81 -37.05 -5.14
CA GLN A 421 -24.29 -38.13 -5.98
C GLN A 421 -23.14 -37.55 -6.83
N ASP A 422 -22.05 -38.27 -6.98
CA ASP A 422 -20.90 -37.91 -7.82
C ASP A 422 -21.09 -38.24 -9.31
#